data_AF-A0AA88EHV2-F1
#
_entry.id   AF-A0AA88EHV2-F1
#
_cell.length_a   1.000
_cell.length_b   1.000
_cell.length_c   1.000
_cell.angle_alpha   90.00
_cell.angle_beta   90.00
_cell.angle_gamma   90.00
#
_symmetry.space_group_name_H-M   'P 1'
#
loop_
_entity.id
_entity.type
_entity.pdbx_description
1 polymer ?
#
loop_
_entity_poly.entity_id
_entity_poly.type
_entity_poly.pdbx_seq_one_letter_code
_entity_poly.pdbx_strand_id
1 'polypeptide(L)' 'MMRMFRSDLAVVINSGPYPPTTVTDCVSRAIRAEYWVGQNREQRAKFFKDKKEEKAQAKQNQARPN' A
#
# COMPACT_ATOMS: atom_id res chain seq x y z
N MET A 1 -12.66 -13.33 -15.02
CA MET A 1 -11.39 -13.62 -14.31
C MET A 1 -11.21 -12.82 -13.01
N MET A 2 -11.63 -11.56 -12.92
CA MET A 2 -11.33 -10.72 -11.75
C MET A 2 -11.96 -11.13 -10.41
N ARG A 3 -13.00 -11.98 -10.40
CA ARG A 3 -13.64 -12.47 -9.16
C ARG A 3 -12.74 -13.40 -8.32
N MET A 4 -11.63 -13.85 -8.87
CA MET A 4 -10.68 -14.74 -8.19
C MET A 4 -9.61 -13.96 -7.40
N PHE A 5 -9.48 -12.65 -7.62
CA PHE A 5 -8.53 -11.80 -6.93
C PHE A 5 -9.20 -11.06 -5.78
N ARG A 6 -8.42 -10.75 -4.74
CA ARG A 6 -8.85 -9.82 -3.68
C ARG A 6 -9.21 -8.47 -4.30
N SER A 7 -10.17 -7.77 -3.72
CA SER A 7 -10.76 -6.56 -4.30
C SER A 7 -9.72 -5.47 -4.59
N ASP A 8 -8.72 -5.31 -3.73
CA ASP A 8 -7.60 -4.38 -3.89
C ASP A 8 -6.72 -4.70 -5.10
N LEU A 9 -6.44 -5.99 -5.32
CA LEU A 9 -5.68 -6.45 -6.49
C LEU A 9 -6.51 -6.36 -7.77
N ALA A 10 -7.79 -6.73 -7.72
CA ALA A 10 -8.69 -6.65 -8.86
C ALA A 10 -8.82 -5.21 -9.39
N VAL A 11 -8.87 -4.21 -8.50
CA VAL A 11 -8.87 -2.79 -8.88
C VAL A 11 -7.57 -2.42 -9.61
N VAL A 12 -6.41 -2.79 -9.08
CA VAL A 12 -5.10 -2.45 -9.68
C VAL A 12 -4.90 -3.15 -11.04
N ILE A 13 -5.28 -4.42 -11.16
CA ILE A 13 -5.16 -5.18 -12.41
C ILE A 13 -6.08 -4.58 -13.48
N ASN A 14 -7.28 -4.13 -13.10
CA ASN A 14 -8.28 -3.56 -14.00
C ASN A 14 -8.10 -2.06 -14.30
N SER A 15 -7.32 -1.33 -13.50
CA SER A 15 -7.02 0.09 -13.71
C SER A 15 -5.94 0.35 -14.77
N GLY A 16 -5.38 -0.71 -15.36
CA GLY A 16 -4.44 -0.59 -16.47
C GLY A 16 -5.10 0.00 -17.72
N PRO A 17 -4.32 0.53 -18.68
CA PRO A 17 -4.84 1.16 -19.90
C PRO A 17 -5.68 0.20 -20.75
N TYR A 18 -5.45 -1.10 -20.62
CA TYR A 18 -6.20 -2.14 -21.31
C TYR A 18 -6.49 -3.31 -20.35
N PRO A 19 -7.66 -3.96 -20.46
CA PRO A 19 -7.95 -5.17 -19.70
C PRO A 19 -6.98 -6.29 -20.10
N PRO A 20 -6.60 -7.18 -19.17
CA PRO A 20 -5.74 -8.30 -19.51
C PRO A 20 -6.45 -9.25 -20.48
N THR A 21 -5.77 -9.59 -21.56
CA THR A 21 -6.32 -10.41 -22.65
C THR A 21 -5.97 -11.89 -22.54
N THR A 22 -5.00 -12.24 -21.69
CA THR A 22 -4.57 -13.62 -21.46
C THR A 22 -4.47 -13.93 -19.96
N VAL A 23 -4.53 -15.22 -19.62
CA VAL A 23 -4.31 -15.69 -18.23
C VAL A 23 -2.92 -15.28 -17.75
N THR A 24 -1.89 -15.45 -18.59
CA THR A 24 -0.50 -15.11 -18.25
C THR A 24 -0.34 -13.62 -17.95
N ASP A 25 -0.97 -12.73 -18.74
CA ASP A 25 -0.96 -11.29 -18.48
C ASP A 25 -1.66 -10.97 -17.15
N CYS A 26 -2.83 -11.60 -16.90
CA CYS A 26 -3.59 -11.42 -15.67
C CYS A 26 -2.76 -11.82 -14.43
N VAL A 27 -2.11 -12.99 -14.46
CA VAL A 27 -1.24 -13.49 -13.39
C VAL A 27 -0.01 -12.58 -13.22
N SER A 28 0.62 -12.16 -14.32
CA SER A 28 1.80 -11.29 -14.28
C SER A 28 1.50 -9.91 -13.69
N ARG A 29 0.30 -9.39 -13.93
CA ARG A 29 -0.19 -8.16 -13.31
C ARG A 29 -0.54 -8.35 -11.85
N ALA A 30 -1.17 -9.48 -11.49
CA ALA A 30 -1.49 -9.81 -10.10
C ALA A 30 -0.24 -9.89 -9.22
N ILE A 31 0.79 -10.59 -9.66
CA ILE A 31 2.07 -10.70 -8.91
C ILE A 31 2.69 -9.32 -8.67
N ARG A 32 2.70 -8.46 -9.70
CA ARG A 32 3.20 -7.09 -9.57
C ARG A 32 2.33 -6.26 -8.62
N ALA A 33 1.00 -6.36 -8.74
CA ALA A 33 0.08 -5.64 -7.88
C ALA A 33 0.26 -6.05 -6.41
N GLU A 34 0.42 -7.35 -6.12
CA GLU A 34 0.68 -7.85 -4.77
C GLU A 34 1.94 -7.25 -4.15
N TYR A 35 3.04 -7.24 -4.91
CA TYR A 35 4.29 -6.65 -4.47
C TYR A 35 4.12 -5.16 -4.10
N TRP A 36 3.52 -4.36 -4.99
CA TRP A 36 3.35 -2.93 -4.77
C TRP A 36 2.35 -2.59 -3.67
N VAL A 37 1.26 -3.36 -3.55
CA VAL A 37 0.29 -3.20 -2.45
C VAL A 37 0.96 -3.51 -1.10
N GLY A 38 1.79 -4.55 -1.04
CA GLY A 38 2.60 -4.87 0.14
C GLY A 38 3.55 -3.74 0.51
N GLN A 39 4.35 -3.27 -0.44
CA GLN A 39 5.29 -2.16 -0.25
C GLN A 39 4.59 -0.88 0.20
N ASN A 40 3.48 -0.50 -0.43
CA ASN A 40 2.72 0.68 -0.05
C ASN A 40 2.15 0.57 1.36
N ARG A 41 1.72 -0.63 1.78
CA ARG A 41 1.22 -0.86 3.14
C ARG A 41 2.33 -0.72 4.17
N GLU A 42 3.51 -1.27 3.91
CA GLU A 42 4.68 -1.17 4.78
C GLU A 42 5.17 0.29 4.90
N GLN A 43 5.31 0.98 3.77
CA GLN A 43 5.73 2.39 3.74
C GLN A 43 4.73 3.28 4.49
N ARG A 44 3.43 3.03 4.29
CA ARG A 44 2.38 3.77 4.99
C ARG A 44 2.41 3.48 6.49
N ALA A 45 2.60 2.22 6.90
CA ALA A 45 2.76 1.87 8.31
C ALA A 45 3.98 2.57 8.94
N LYS A 46 5.10 2.62 8.22
CA LYS A 46 6.30 3.35 8.64
C LYS A 46 6.04 4.84 8.80
N PHE A 47 5.43 5.48 7.80
CA PHE A 47 5.08 6.90 7.85
C PHE A 47 4.20 7.25 9.07
N PHE A 48 3.18 6.43 9.36
CA PHE A 48 2.33 6.67 10.53
C PHE A 48 3.04 6.42 11.86
N LYS A 49 3.98 5.48 11.90
CA LYS A 49 4.81 5.24 13.08
C LYS A 49 5.72 6.44 13.34
N ASP A 50 6.45 6.89 12.32
CA ASP A 50 7.36 8.05 12.41
C ASP A 50 6.60 9.31 12.83
N LYS A 51 5.42 9.56 12.24
CA LYS A 51 4.56 10.69 12.59
C LYS A 51 4.03 10.62 14.04
N LYS A 52 3.82 9.41 14.58
CA LYS A 52 3.39 9.22 15.97
C LYS A 52 4.55 9.49 16.93
N GLU A 53 5.76 9.07 16.58
CA GLU A 53 6.97 9.31 17.36
C GLU A 53 7.34 10.80 17.37
N GLU A 54 7.25 11.49 16.24
CA GLU A 54 7.44 12.95 16.14
C GLU A 54 6.47 13.72 17.06
N LYS A 55 5.18 13.34 17.05
CA LYS A 55 4.18 13.93 17.96
C LYS A 55 4.47 13.63 19.43
N ALA A 56 5.00 12.46 19.75
CA ALA A 56 5.36 12.10 21.12
C ALA A 56 6.56 12.92 21.62
N GLN A 57 7.59 13.09 20.80
CA GLN A 57 8.75 13.93 21.11
C GLN A 57 8.37 15.41 21.26
N ALA A 58 7.52 15.94 20.36
CA ALA A 58 7.03 17.31 20.44
C ALA A 58 6.27 17.58 21.77
N LYS A 59 5.45 16.62 22.22
CA LYS A 59 4.77 16.71 23.52
C LYS A 59 5.72 16.61 24.72
N GLN A 60 6.75 15.77 24.65
CA GLN A 60 7.77 15.67 25.69
C GLN A 60 8.56 16.97 25.86
N ASN A 61 8.91 17.63 24.74
CA ASN A 61 9.62 18.91 24.75
C ASN A 61 8.75 20.07 25.26
N GLN A 62 7.43 20.04 25.09
CA GLN A 62 6.52 21.01 25.69
C GLN A 62 6.30 20.81 27.19
N ALA A 63 6.42 19.57 27.70
CA ALA A 63 6.18 19.24 29.10
C ALA A 63 7.39 19.47 30.03
N ARG A 64 8.56 19.82 29.48
CA ARG A 64 9.73 20.29 30.23
C ARG A 64 9.94 21.79 29.96
N PRO A 65 9.18 22.69 30.60
CA PRO A 65 9.63 24.07 30.71
C PRO A 65 10.88 24.10 31.60
N ASN A 66 11.88 24.89 31.19
CA ASN A 66 13.03 25.26 32.02
C ASN A 66 12.57 25.89 33.34
#